data_AF-A0A958BNS3-F1
#
_entry.id   AF-A0A958BNS3-F1
#
_cell.length_a   1.000
_cell.length_b   1.000
_cell.length_c   1.000
_cell.angle_alpha   90.00
_cell.angle_beta   90.00
_cell.angle_gamma   90.00
#
_symmetry.space_group_name_H-M   'P 1'
#
loop_
_entity.id
_entity.type
_entity.pdbx_description
1 polymer ?
#
loop_
_entity_poly.entity_id
_entity_poly.type
_entity_poly.pdbx_seq_one_letter_code
_entity_poly.pdbx_strand_id
1 'polypeptide(L)'
;MSDSMKEELVDVLGFDPDTLREKYRQERDKRLREDGNEQYVEVTGDFSKYVDDPYVEQIIEREPLTDEVDVIVIGGGFGGLILGARLREAGVKGVRIVEKGGDFGGTWYWNRYPGAACDVESYIYLPLLEELGTMPSRKYARAPEILAHSKLIGEKFDLYANACFQTEVTGVEWDDEERKWLVSTNRGDRMKARFVCMANGPLNRPKLPGIPGIDAFKGHTFHTSRWDYAYTGGSSEGNLEKLSDKQVGIIGTGATAVQCVPHLGAAAKQLYVFQRTPSSIDVRDDRPTDPEWASSLKPGWQKERIRNFTALTSGAMVTEDLVHDGWTEIVGNLMKMMKSRNAGALRKASLESKFEIADFQKMNQIRSRVEHVVQDPKTADALKPWYRQFCKRPCFHDEYLDTFNRPNVELVDTDGKGVERITEEGVVANGKEYELDCLIFATGFEVGTDY
;
A
#
# COMPACT_ATOMS: atom_id res chain seq x y z
N MET A 1 -4.71 -35.50 -17.02
CA MET A 1 -4.78 -36.34 -15.81
C MET A 1 -5.92 -37.33 -16.03
N SER A 2 -5.79 -38.62 -15.72
CA SER A 2 -6.92 -39.56 -15.83
C SER A 2 -8.00 -39.23 -14.80
N ASP A 3 -9.26 -39.60 -15.06
CA ASP A 3 -10.38 -39.28 -14.16
C ASP A 3 -10.21 -39.89 -12.76
N SER A 4 -9.69 -41.12 -12.68
CA SER A 4 -9.34 -41.76 -11.41
C SER A 4 -8.27 -41.01 -10.59
N MET A 5 -7.32 -40.34 -11.25
CA MET A 5 -6.34 -39.49 -10.55
C MET A 5 -6.93 -38.14 -10.12
N LYS A 6 -7.99 -37.68 -10.78
CA LYS A 6 -8.71 -36.46 -10.38
C LYS A 6 -9.52 -36.70 -9.12
N GLU A 7 -10.28 -37.79 -9.06
CA GLU A 7 -11.06 -38.17 -7.87
C GLU A 7 -10.17 -38.35 -6.64
N GLU A 8 -9.04 -39.07 -6.77
CA GLU A 8 -8.07 -39.23 -5.67
C GLU A 8 -7.51 -37.88 -5.20
N LEU A 9 -7.27 -36.93 -6.13
CA LEU A 9 -6.76 -35.60 -5.77
C LEU A 9 -7.82 -34.77 -5.05
N VAL A 10 -9.09 -34.84 -5.45
CA VAL A 10 -10.19 -34.13 -4.79
C VAL A 10 -10.37 -34.62 -3.36
N ASP A 11 -10.36 -35.95 -3.16
CA ASP A 11 -10.49 -36.55 -1.83
C ASP A 11 -9.34 -36.14 -0.88
N VAL A 12 -8.11 -36.07 -1.40
CA VAL A 12 -6.93 -35.66 -0.62
C VAL A 12 -6.95 -34.16 -0.29
N LEU A 13 -7.41 -33.32 -1.22
CA LEU A 13 -7.39 -31.87 -1.06
C LEU A 13 -8.59 -31.33 -0.28
N GLY A 14 -9.72 -32.05 -0.28
CA GLY A 14 -10.99 -31.56 0.25
C GLY A 14 -11.65 -30.49 -0.63
N PHE A 15 -11.16 -30.27 -1.85
CA PHE A 15 -11.73 -29.36 -2.85
C PHE A 15 -11.31 -29.77 -4.26
N ASP A 16 -12.06 -29.32 -5.27
CA ASP A 16 -11.74 -29.51 -6.68
C ASP A 16 -11.00 -28.30 -7.30
N PRO A 17 -9.73 -28.47 -7.72
CA PRO A 17 -8.98 -27.43 -8.43
C PRO A 17 -9.65 -26.94 -9.72
N ASP A 18 -10.35 -27.79 -10.48
CA ASP A 18 -11.01 -27.39 -11.74
C ASP A 18 -12.19 -26.44 -11.45
N THR A 19 -13.00 -26.74 -10.43
CA THR A 19 -14.06 -25.84 -9.94
C THR A 19 -13.51 -24.49 -9.49
N LEU A 20 -12.39 -24.46 -8.75
CA LEU A 20 -11.77 -23.20 -8.33
C LEU A 20 -11.23 -22.36 -9.50
N ARG A 21 -10.59 -23.01 -10.48
CA ARG A 21 -10.13 -22.33 -11.70
C ARG A 21 -11.29 -21.68 -12.43
N GLU A 22 -12.42 -22.39 -12.55
CA GLU A 22 -13.59 -21.86 -13.24
C GLU A 22 -14.22 -20.70 -12.49
N LYS A 23 -14.38 -20.79 -11.16
CA LYS A 23 -14.83 -19.67 -10.34
C LYS A 23 -13.92 -18.46 -10.47
N TYR A 24 -12.60 -18.64 -10.46
CA TYR A 24 -11.65 -17.53 -10.63
C TYR A 24 -11.77 -16.88 -12.02
N ARG A 25 -12.05 -17.68 -13.06
CA ARG A 25 -12.27 -17.20 -14.42
C ARG A 25 -13.53 -16.34 -14.51
N GLN A 26 -14.63 -16.82 -13.95
CA GLN A 26 -15.91 -16.09 -13.90
C GLN A 26 -15.76 -14.75 -13.17
N GLU A 27 -15.10 -14.74 -12.01
CA GLU A 27 -14.91 -13.50 -11.23
C GLU A 27 -13.95 -12.51 -11.88
N ARG A 28 -12.97 -13.00 -12.65
CA ARG A 28 -12.14 -12.14 -13.52
C ARG A 28 -12.99 -11.53 -14.64
N ASP A 29 -13.83 -12.33 -15.29
CA ASP A 29 -14.57 -11.91 -16.49
C ASP A 29 -15.63 -10.84 -16.19
N LYS A 30 -16.19 -10.82 -14.97
CA LYS A 30 -17.07 -9.73 -14.49
C LYS A 30 -16.45 -8.34 -14.54
N ARG A 31 -15.12 -8.25 -14.51
CA ARG A 31 -14.37 -6.98 -14.35
C ARG A 31 -13.36 -6.73 -15.47
N LEU A 32 -13.41 -7.53 -16.55
CA LEU A 32 -12.68 -7.19 -17.77
C LEU A 32 -13.32 -5.95 -18.37
N ARG A 33 -12.50 -4.95 -18.69
CA ARG A 33 -12.94 -3.73 -19.36
C ARG A 33 -12.05 -3.45 -20.56
N GLU A 34 -12.67 -3.02 -21.65
CA GLU A 34 -11.98 -2.69 -22.90
C GLU A 34 -11.15 -1.41 -22.80
N ASP A 35 -11.56 -0.47 -21.94
CA ASP A 35 -10.89 0.82 -21.73
C ASP A 35 -9.64 0.75 -20.83
N GLY A 36 -9.28 -0.43 -20.30
CA GLY A 36 -7.97 -0.68 -19.69
C GLY A 36 -7.52 0.38 -18.67
N ASN A 37 -6.43 1.09 -18.95
CA ASN A 37 -5.91 2.17 -18.09
C ASN A 37 -6.67 3.50 -18.26
N GLU A 38 -7.43 3.68 -19.34
CA GLU A 38 -8.19 4.91 -19.64
C GLU A 38 -9.41 5.10 -18.74
N GLN A 39 -9.76 4.09 -17.93
CA GLN A 39 -10.82 4.20 -16.90
C GLN A 39 -10.47 5.15 -15.74
N TYR A 40 -9.26 5.72 -15.74
CA TYR A 40 -8.74 6.59 -14.68
C TYR A 40 -8.42 7.96 -15.23
N VAL A 41 -8.67 8.99 -14.43
CA VAL A 41 -8.52 10.37 -14.85
C VAL A 41 -7.29 10.95 -14.18
N GLU A 42 -6.47 11.61 -14.99
CA GLU A 42 -5.30 12.35 -14.51
C GLU A 42 -5.76 13.50 -13.62
N VAL A 43 -5.06 13.72 -12.52
CA VAL A 43 -5.46 14.69 -11.49
C VAL A 43 -5.04 16.11 -11.89
N THR A 44 -5.67 16.66 -12.93
CA THR A 44 -5.41 18.00 -13.48
C THR A 44 -6.64 18.90 -13.40
N GLY A 45 -6.47 20.22 -13.61
CA GLY A 45 -7.57 21.19 -13.60
C GLY A 45 -8.32 21.23 -12.26
N ASP A 46 -9.64 21.05 -12.31
CA ASP A 46 -10.54 21.04 -11.14
C ASP A 46 -10.23 19.91 -10.13
N PHE A 47 -9.43 18.91 -10.53
CA PHE A 47 -8.98 17.82 -9.65
C PHE A 47 -7.64 18.11 -8.96
N SER A 48 -6.95 19.21 -9.28
CA SER A 48 -5.64 19.55 -8.69
C SER A 48 -5.65 19.58 -7.15
N LYS A 49 -6.78 19.93 -6.53
CA LYS A 49 -6.96 19.87 -5.06
C LYS A 49 -6.65 18.50 -4.43
N TYR A 50 -6.74 17.40 -5.18
CA TYR A 50 -6.46 16.06 -4.67
C TYR A 50 -4.96 15.71 -4.65
N VAL A 51 -4.09 16.56 -5.21
CA VAL A 51 -2.62 16.41 -5.16
C VAL A 51 -1.92 17.44 -4.29
N ASP A 52 -2.62 18.50 -3.87
CA ASP A 52 -2.15 19.51 -2.92
C ASP A 52 -1.61 18.88 -1.64
N ASP A 53 -0.70 19.59 -0.95
CA ASP A 53 -0.11 19.12 0.31
C ASP A 53 -0.87 19.69 1.52
N PRO A 54 -1.74 18.90 2.18
CA PRO A 54 -2.52 19.38 3.32
C PRO A 54 -1.67 19.50 4.59
N TYR A 55 -0.39 19.09 4.56
CA TYR A 55 0.47 19.08 5.74
C TYR A 55 1.48 20.22 5.76
N VAL A 56 1.51 21.05 4.73
CA VAL A 56 2.34 22.27 4.70
C VAL A 56 1.67 23.35 5.53
N GLU A 57 2.28 23.67 6.68
CA GLU A 57 1.84 24.76 7.55
C GLU A 57 2.38 26.13 7.09
N GLN A 58 3.57 26.14 6.48
CA GLN A 58 4.24 27.36 6.03
C GLN A 58 4.84 27.15 4.64
N ILE A 59 4.52 28.07 3.72
CA ILE A 59 5.18 28.12 2.41
C ILE A 59 6.63 28.56 2.60
N ILE A 60 7.56 27.77 2.07
CA ILE A 60 8.97 28.13 2.02
C ILE A 60 9.13 29.15 0.90
N GLU A 61 9.53 30.38 1.21
CA GLU A 61 9.87 31.39 0.21
C GLU A 61 11.38 31.40 -0.01
N ARG A 62 11.82 31.27 -1.25
CA ARG A 62 13.23 31.33 -1.64
C ARG A 62 13.38 31.77 -3.09
N GLU A 63 14.50 32.42 -3.39
CA GLU A 63 14.88 32.72 -4.77
C GLU A 63 15.14 31.43 -5.58
N PRO A 64 14.94 31.48 -6.91
CA PRO A 64 15.32 30.38 -7.79
C PRO A 64 16.80 30.02 -7.69
N LEU A 65 17.09 28.73 -7.60
CA LEU A 65 18.45 28.20 -7.50
C LEU A 65 19.02 27.96 -8.90
N THR A 66 20.22 28.49 -9.14
CA THR A 66 20.97 28.33 -10.39
C THR A 66 22.41 27.85 -10.16
N ASP A 67 22.67 27.36 -8.94
CA ASP A 67 23.96 26.87 -8.48
C ASP A 67 24.25 25.43 -8.96
N GLU A 68 25.41 24.93 -8.56
CA GLU A 68 25.91 23.61 -8.94
C GLU A 68 26.18 22.74 -7.70
N VAL A 69 25.81 21.47 -7.80
CA VAL A 69 26.09 20.44 -6.80
C VAL A 69 26.67 19.18 -7.46
N ASP A 70 27.26 18.26 -6.70
CA ASP A 70 27.79 17.01 -7.25
C ASP A 70 26.64 16.07 -7.68
N VAL A 71 25.65 15.92 -6.80
CA VAL A 71 24.54 14.96 -6.96
C VAL A 71 23.21 15.61 -6.60
N ILE A 72 22.26 15.56 -7.52
CA ILE A 72 20.84 15.82 -7.23
C ILE A 72 20.11 14.49 -7.09
N VAL A 73 19.43 14.31 -5.96
CA VAL A 73 18.54 13.19 -5.69
C VAL A 73 17.11 13.69 -5.77
N ILE A 74 16.29 13.07 -6.61
CA ILE A 74 14.89 13.44 -6.81
C ILE A 74 14.03 12.51 -5.97
N GLY A 75 13.44 13.04 -4.89
CA GLY A 75 12.63 12.31 -3.92
C GLY A 75 13.28 12.20 -2.53
N GLY A 76 12.55 12.62 -1.50
CA GLY A 76 12.89 12.61 -0.08
C GLY A 76 12.26 11.45 0.71
N GLY A 77 11.88 10.36 0.03
CA GLY A 77 11.48 9.09 0.65
C GLY A 77 12.67 8.19 0.99
N PHE A 78 12.41 6.97 1.47
CA PHE A 78 13.49 6.04 1.87
C PHE A 78 14.54 5.78 0.79
N GLY A 79 14.18 5.71 -0.49
CA GLY A 79 15.17 5.56 -1.56
C GLY A 79 16.18 6.73 -1.58
N GLY A 80 15.68 7.96 -1.53
CA GLY A 80 16.52 9.16 -1.52
C GLY A 80 17.28 9.35 -0.21
N LEU A 81 16.66 9.01 0.93
CA LEU A 81 17.30 9.06 2.24
C LEU A 81 18.44 8.06 2.37
N ILE A 82 18.25 6.80 1.94
CA ILE A 82 19.32 5.79 1.93
C ILE A 82 20.45 6.24 1.02
N LEU A 83 20.13 6.68 -0.20
CA LEU A 83 21.15 7.15 -1.14
C LEU A 83 21.92 8.35 -0.59
N GLY A 84 21.22 9.35 -0.06
CA GLY A 84 21.82 10.53 0.56
C GLY A 84 22.75 10.15 1.72
N ALA A 85 22.29 9.28 2.62
CA ALA A 85 23.09 8.76 3.72
C ALA A 85 24.37 8.07 3.23
N ARG A 86 24.27 7.18 2.23
CA ARG A 86 25.45 6.49 1.68
C ARG A 86 26.41 7.43 0.96
N LEU A 87 25.92 8.44 0.25
CA LEU A 87 26.76 9.45 -0.38
C LEU A 87 27.51 10.29 0.67
N ARG A 88 26.84 10.67 1.76
CA ARG A 88 27.46 11.38 2.88
C ARG A 88 28.55 10.54 3.56
N GLU A 89 28.26 9.28 3.85
CA GLU A 89 29.25 8.33 4.40
C GLU A 89 30.46 8.15 3.48
N ALA A 90 30.24 8.14 2.15
CA ALA A 90 31.30 8.08 1.16
C ALA A 90 32.10 9.39 1.00
N GLY A 91 31.73 10.45 1.74
CA GLY A 91 32.43 11.73 1.73
C GLY A 91 31.98 12.72 0.64
N VAL A 92 30.85 12.45 -0.03
CA VAL A 92 30.28 13.37 -1.04
C VAL A 92 29.62 14.55 -0.32
N LYS A 93 30.09 15.77 -0.63
CA LYS A 93 29.64 17.00 0.05
C LYS A 93 28.51 17.70 -0.68
N GLY A 94 28.53 17.75 -2.01
CA GLY A 94 27.50 18.41 -2.82
C GLY A 94 26.30 17.52 -3.10
N VAL A 95 25.59 17.05 -2.07
CA VAL A 95 24.34 16.29 -2.24
C VAL A 95 23.15 17.21 -2.02
N ARG A 96 22.22 17.28 -2.97
CA ARG A 96 20.94 17.99 -2.84
C ARG A 96 19.79 17.00 -3.01
N ILE A 97 18.82 17.03 -2.10
CA ILE A 97 17.59 16.26 -2.23
C ILE A 97 16.46 17.21 -2.61
N VAL A 98 15.77 16.97 -3.72
CA VAL A 98 14.60 17.76 -4.14
C VAL A 98 13.34 16.94 -3.86
N GLU A 99 12.42 17.48 -3.07
CA GLU A 99 11.19 16.82 -2.62
C GLU A 99 9.99 17.75 -2.79
N LYS A 100 8.91 17.20 -3.34
CA LYS A 100 7.66 17.93 -3.57
C LYS A 100 6.93 18.21 -2.25
N GLY A 101 6.99 17.29 -1.30
CA GLY A 101 6.42 17.44 0.03
C GLY A 101 7.13 18.49 0.87
N GLY A 102 6.48 18.89 1.96
CA GLY A 102 7.01 19.84 2.93
C GLY A 102 8.14 19.30 3.84
N ASP A 103 8.39 17.99 3.86
CA ASP A 103 9.41 17.35 4.69
C ASP A 103 9.81 15.97 4.12
N PHE A 104 10.80 15.31 4.71
CA PHE A 104 11.18 13.94 4.37
C PHE A 104 10.11 12.91 4.76
N GLY A 105 10.14 11.77 4.07
CA GLY A 105 9.31 10.60 4.35
C GLY A 105 8.68 9.98 3.12
N GLY A 106 8.59 10.72 2.01
CA GLY A 106 7.98 10.24 0.76
C GLY A 106 6.60 9.67 1.01
N THR A 107 6.39 8.38 0.71
CA THR A 107 5.12 7.67 1.01
C THR A 107 4.60 7.93 2.42
N TRP A 108 5.46 7.96 3.44
CA TRP A 108 5.08 8.13 4.85
C TRP A 108 4.90 9.59 5.26
N TYR A 109 5.38 10.53 4.45
CA TYR A 109 5.00 11.93 4.56
C TYR A 109 3.57 12.14 4.05
N TRP A 110 3.24 11.57 2.89
CA TRP A 110 1.96 11.79 2.22
C TRP A 110 0.80 10.96 2.82
N ASN A 111 1.03 9.68 3.12
CA ASN A 111 -0.03 8.78 3.56
C ASN A 111 -0.14 8.80 5.09
N ARG A 112 -0.95 9.73 5.59
CA ARG A 112 -1.23 9.88 7.03
C ARG A 112 -2.66 9.51 7.42
N TYR A 113 -3.36 8.72 6.60
CA TYR A 113 -4.71 8.25 6.89
C TYR A 113 -4.78 7.42 8.19
N PRO A 114 -5.96 7.32 8.84
CA PRO A 114 -6.12 6.56 10.08
C PRO A 114 -5.82 5.07 9.87
N GLY A 115 -4.98 4.51 10.74
CA GLY A 115 -4.56 3.10 10.69
C GLY A 115 -3.39 2.82 9.74
N ALA A 116 -2.84 3.83 9.06
CA ALA A 116 -1.71 3.67 8.15
C ALA A 116 -0.52 2.96 8.83
N ALA A 117 -0.07 1.84 8.27
CA ALA A 117 1.04 1.03 8.80
C ALA A 117 1.76 0.24 7.71
N CYS A 118 3.03 -0.12 7.93
CA CYS A 118 3.78 -0.96 7.01
C CYS A 118 3.32 -2.42 7.06
N ASP A 119 3.06 -3.04 5.91
CA ASP A 119 2.58 -4.43 5.81
C ASP A 119 3.70 -5.48 5.77
N VAL A 120 4.95 -5.03 5.78
CA VAL A 120 6.14 -5.84 5.99
C VAL A 120 6.65 -5.57 7.40
N GLU A 121 7.24 -6.57 8.06
CA GLU A 121 7.80 -6.43 9.39
C GLU A 121 8.76 -5.22 9.48
N SER A 122 8.55 -4.37 10.47
CA SER A 122 9.21 -3.08 10.65
C SER A 122 10.74 -3.23 10.73
N TYR A 123 11.23 -4.31 11.33
CA TYR A 123 12.66 -4.58 11.54
C TYR A 123 13.42 -4.78 10.21
N ILE A 124 12.72 -5.19 9.15
CA ILE A 124 13.27 -5.36 7.80
C ILE A 124 12.80 -4.29 6.81
N TYR A 125 11.75 -3.54 7.17
CA TYR A 125 11.17 -2.49 6.33
C TYR A 125 11.80 -1.11 6.58
N LEU A 126 12.04 -0.73 7.85
CA LEU A 126 12.66 0.56 8.18
C LEU A 126 14.16 0.49 7.88
N PRO A 127 14.70 1.35 7.01
CA PRO A 127 16.11 1.27 6.65
C PRO A 127 17.00 1.86 7.74
N LEU A 128 18.25 1.43 7.81
CA LEU A 128 19.29 2.04 8.66
C LEU A 128 19.04 1.93 10.18
N LEU A 129 18.34 0.90 10.66
CA LEU A 129 18.04 0.76 12.09
C LEU A 129 19.33 0.61 12.92
N GLU A 130 20.29 -0.18 12.42
CA GLU A 130 21.58 -0.39 13.10
C GLU A 130 22.42 0.90 13.13
N GLU A 131 22.47 1.64 12.03
CA GLU A 131 23.22 2.89 11.89
C GLU A 131 22.64 4.03 12.75
N LEU A 132 21.33 4.00 12.97
CA LEU A 132 20.63 4.93 13.85
C LEU A 132 20.64 4.50 15.32
N GLY A 133 20.87 3.23 15.59
CA GLY A 133 20.73 2.66 16.94
C GLY A 133 19.28 2.69 17.43
N THR A 134 18.31 2.60 16.52
CA THR A 134 16.88 2.60 16.83
C THR A 134 16.27 1.21 16.69
N MET A 135 15.18 0.99 17.41
CA MET A 135 14.39 -0.23 17.33
C MET A 135 12.91 0.17 17.19
N PRO A 136 12.19 -0.34 16.17
CA PRO A 136 10.77 -0.09 16.05
C PRO A 136 10.01 -0.58 17.28
N SER A 137 8.93 0.11 17.63
CA SER A 137 8.11 -0.16 18.82
C SER A 137 7.25 -1.42 18.70
N ARG A 138 6.95 -1.84 17.47
CA ARG A 138 6.07 -2.97 17.14
C ARG A 138 6.56 -3.72 15.91
N LYS A 139 6.07 -4.96 15.75
CA LYS A 139 6.34 -5.81 14.58
C LYS A 139 5.92 -5.11 13.28
N TYR A 140 4.82 -4.37 13.29
CA TYR A 140 4.44 -3.51 12.17
C TYR A 140 4.31 -2.06 12.62
N ALA A 141 5.23 -1.22 12.18
CA ALA A 141 5.28 0.18 12.56
C ALA A 141 4.10 0.96 11.96
N ARG A 142 3.54 1.88 12.74
CA ARG A 142 2.49 2.81 12.28
C ARG A 142 3.11 4.00 11.57
N ALA A 143 2.38 4.63 10.67
CA ALA A 143 2.87 5.73 9.84
C ALA A 143 3.55 6.87 10.62
N PRO A 144 3.09 7.30 11.82
CA PRO A 144 3.80 8.32 12.59
C PRO A 144 5.22 7.93 12.99
N GLU A 145 5.43 6.67 13.41
CA GLU A 145 6.75 6.15 13.76
C GLU A 145 7.66 6.08 12.53
N ILE A 146 7.11 5.66 11.39
CA ILE A 146 7.88 5.55 10.13
C ILE A 146 8.27 6.93 9.59
N LEU A 147 7.37 7.91 9.71
CA LEU A 147 7.66 9.30 9.36
C LEU A 147 8.74 9.87 10.28
N ALA A 148 8.63 9.67 11.61
CA ALA A 148 9.65 10.09 12.56
C ALA A 148 11.01 9.46 12.25
N HIS A 149 11.04 8.17 11.90
CA HIS A 149 12.24 7.47 11.47
C HIS A 149 12.86 8.10 10.21
N SER A 150 12.03 8.52 9.24
CA SER A 150 12.51 9.20 8.04
C SER A 150 13.21 10.52 8.35
N LYS A 151 12.65 11.32 9.26
CA LYS A 151 13.26 12.57 9.72
C LYS A 151 14.56 12.32 10.46
N LEU A 152 14.60 11.29 11.30
CA LEU A 152 15.80 10.90 12.03
C LEU A 152 16.95 10.49 11.09
N ILE A 153 16.67 9.81 9.97
CA ILE A 153 17.69 9.58 8.93
C ILE A 153 18.18 10.91 8.37
N GLY A 154 17.26 11.82 8.03
CA GLY A 154 17.58 13.14 7.52
C GLY A 154 18.50 13.95 8.44
N GLU A 155 18.25 13.89 9.75
CA GLU A 155 19.05 14.53 10.79
C GLU A 155 20.42 13.86 10.97
N LYS A 156 20.45 12.52 11.14
CA LYS A 156 21.68 11.75 11.40
C LYS A 156 22.75 11.98 10.34
N PHE A 157 22.33 12.05 9.08
CA PHE A 157 23.22 12.12 7.92
C PHE A 157 23.33 13.53 7.33
N ASP A 158 22.83 14.56 8.03
CA ASP A 158 22.90 15.96 7.58
C ASP A 158 22.35 16.16 6.14
N LEU A 159 21.16 15.59 5.90
CA LEU A 159 20.48 15.65 4.60
C LEU A 159 19.58 16.89 4.50
N TYR A 160 19.13 17.44 5.63
CA TYR A 160 18.36 18.67 5.67
C TYR A 160 19.13 19.89 5.17
N ALA A 161 20.46 19.94 5.36
CA ALA A 161 21.29 21.11 5.06
C ALA A 161 21.20 21.59 3.60
N ASN A 162 20.87 20.71 2.66
CA ASN A 162 20.74 21.04 1.24
C ASN A 162 19.51 20.37 0.62
N ALA A 163 18.43 20.23 1.40
CA ALA A 163 17.15 19.76 0.90
C ALA A 163 16.33 20.92 0.30
N CYS A 164 15.65 20.67 -0.81
CA CYS A 164 14.70 21.57 -1.43
C CYS A 164 13.30 20.96 -1.32
N PHE A 165 12.61 21.26 -0.23
CA PHE A 165 11.21 20.88 -0.01
C PHE A 165 10.25 21.78 -0.80
N GLN A 166 8.98 21.38 -0.88
CA GLN A 166 7.93 22.11 -1.60
C GLN A 166 8.32 22.40 -3.06
N THR A 167 9.14 21.54 -3.65
CA THR A 167 9.79 21.75 -4.95
C THR A 167 9.59 20.51 -5.81
N GLU A 168 8.92 20.66 -6.95
CA GLU A 168 8.71 19.60 -7.92
C GLU A 168 9.68 19.77 -9.09
N VAL A 169 10.43 18.73 -9.41
CA VAL A 169 11.27 18.71 -10.62
C VAL A 169 10.36 18.57 -11.84
N THR A 170 10.54 19.46 -12.81
CA THR A 170 9.76 19.54 -14.04
C THR A 170 10.57 19.16 -15.28
N GLY A 171 11.90 19.12 -15.19
CA GLY A 171 12.77 18.73 -16.30
C GLY A 171 14.17 18.33 -15.85
N VAL A 172 14.76 17.39 -16.60
CA VAL A 172 16.15 16.93 -16.44
C VAL A 172 16.76 16.80 -17.83
N GLU A 173 17.71 17.67 -18.15
CA GLU A 173 18.34 17.76 -19.48
C GLU A 173 19.85 17.61 -19.37
N TRP A 174 20.47 16.91 -20.31
CA TRP A 174 21.94 16.81 -20.38
C TRP A 174 22.50 17.97 -21.20
N ASP A 175 23.49 18.67 -20.64
CA ASP A 175 24.27 19.69 -21.33
C ASP A 175 25.62 19.08 -21.79
N ASP A 176 25.78 18.92 -23.11
CA ASP A 176 26.99 18.34 -23.71
C ASP A 176 28.24 19.23 -23.59
N GLU A 177 28.06 20.56 -23.55
CA GLU A 177 29.18 21.51 -23.45
C GLU A 177 29.74 21.52 -22.03
N GLU A 178 28.86 21.63 -21.04
CA GLU A 178 29.24 21.66 -19.62
C GLU A 178 29.45 20.27 -19.01
N ARG A 179 28.98 19.21 -19.69
CA ARG A 179 28.98 17.82 -19.24
C ARG A 179 28.31 17.63 -17.88
N LYS A 180 27.14 18.26 -17.74
CA LYS A 180 26.34 18.27 -16.52
C LYS A 180 24.87 18.11 -16.86
N TRP A 181 24.12 17.62 -15.90
CA TRP A 181 22.67 17.67 -15.91
C TRP A 181 22.19 19.04 -15.48
N LEU A 182 21.19 19.52 -16.20
CA LEU A 182 20.40 20.68 -15.87
C LEU A 182 19.05 20.21 -15.30
N VAL A 183 18.72 20.66 -14.09
CA VAL A 183 17.49 20.27 -13.40
C VAL A 183 16.62 21.50 -13.20
N SER A 184 15.42 21.45 -13.79
CA SER A 184 14.40 22.51 -13.73
C SER A 184 13.30 22.15 -12.74
N THR A 185 12.71 23.15 -12.07
CA THR A 185 11.63 22.93 -11.09
C THR A 185 10.43 23.86 -11.31
N ASN A 186 9.32 23.56 -10.64
CA ASN A 186 8.14 24.41 -10.58
C ASN A 186 8.36 25.75 -9.83
N ARG A 187 9.56 25.99 -9.30
CA ARG A 187 9.95 27.24 -8.64
C ARG A 187 10.92 28.09 -9.47
N GLY A 188 11.10 27.73 -10.75
CA GLY A 188 12.00 28.42 -11.67
C GLY A 188 13.48 28.10 -11.45
N ASP A 189 13.80 27.07 -10.66
CA ASP A 189 15.17 26.63 -10.48
C ASP A 189 15.74 26.12 -11.81
N ARG A 190 17.06 26.28 -11.99
CA ARG A 190 17.84 25.75 -13.10
C ARG A 190 19.20 25.32 -12.57
N MET A 191 19.19 24.30 -11.72
CA MET A 191 20.36 23.80 -10.99
C MET A 191 21.22 22.90 -11.88
N LYS A 192 22.52 22.85 -11.62
CA LYS A 192 23.46 21.96 -12.33
C LYS A 192 23.93 20.82 -11.43
N ALA A 193 24.06 19.63 -11.99
CA ALA A 193 24.62 18.48 -11.28
C ALA A 193 25.44 17.55 -12.16
N ARG A 194 26.48 16.92 -11.58
CA ARG A 194 27.25 15.88 -12.30
C ARG A 194 26.47 14.57 -12.40
N PHE A 195 25.69 14.26 -11.37
CA PHE A 195 24.85 13.09 -11.31
C PHE A 195 23.43 13.46 -10.89
N VAL A 196 22.45 12.79 -11.50
CA VAL A 196 21.05 12.85 -11.10
C VAL A 196 20.61 11.43 -10.74
N CYS A 197 19.97 11.28 -9.58
CA CYS A 197 19.48 10.00 -9.10
C CYS A 197 17.96 10.07 -8.86
N MET A 198 17.22 9.21 -9.56
CA MET A 198 15.77 9.13 -9.47
C MET A 198 15.35 8.24 -8.31
N ALA A 199 14.76 8.84 -7.27
CA ALA A 199 14.19 8.16 -6.10
C ALA A 199 12.73 8.60 -5.85
N ASN A 200 12.02 8.93 -6.93
CA ASN A 200 10.66 9.49 -6.97
C ASN A 200 9.55 8.50 -6.59
N GLY A 201 9.86 7.20 -6.52
CA GLY A 201 8.97 6.15 -6.02
C GLY A 201 7.86 5.75 -7.00
N PRO A 202 7.34 4.50 -6.90
CA PRO A 202 6.39 3.97 -7.88
C PRO A 202 4.91 4.26 -7.57
N LEU A 203 4.58 4.80 -6.40
CA LEU A 203 3.21 5.00 -5.91
C LEU A 203 3.05 6.42 -5.32
N ASN A 204 3.26 7.43 -6.16
CA ASN A 204 3.35 8.84 -5.75
C ASN A 204 2.23 9.72 -6.32
N ARG A 205 1.63 9.34 -7.46
CA ARG A 205 0.49 10.02 -8.09
C ARG A 205 -0.84 9.35 -7.69
N PRO A 206 -1.68 9.99 -6.87
CA PRO A 206 -2.99 9.47 -6.49
C PRO A 206 -3.85 9.24 -7.73
N LYS A 207 -4.64 8.17 -7.72
CA LYS A 207 -5.43 7.75 -8.86
C LYS A 207 -6.90 8.05 -8.61
N LEU A 208 -7.46 9.03 -9.32
CA LEU A 208 -8.89 9.26 -9.29
C LEU A 208 -9.60 8.35 -10.30
N PRO A 209 -10.69 7.68 -9.89
CA PRO A 209 -11.47 6.88 -10.82
C PRO A 209 -12.22 7.83 -11.77
N GLY A 210 -12.28 7.50 -13.06
CA GLY A 210 -13.05 8.26 -14.06
C GLY A 210 -14.56 8.02 -13.93
N ILE A 211 -15.12 8.23 -12.73
CA ILE A 211 -16.53 8.02 -12.45
C ILE A 211 -17.31 9.21 -13.02
N PRO A 212 -18.34 8.97 -13.86
CA PRO A 212 -19.21 10.03 -14.33
C PRO A 212 -19.79 10.86 -13.16
N GLY A 213 -19.68 12.19 -13.23
CA GLY A 213 -20.22 13.11 -12.22
C GLY A 213 -19.38 13.26 -10.95
N ILE A 214 -18.12 12.82 -10.94
CA ILE A 214 -17.20 12.99 -9.80
C ILE A 214 -17.03 14.45 -9.34
N ASP A 215 -17.24 15.40 -10.25
CA ASP A 215 -17.22 16.85 -10.06
C ASP A 215 -18.57 17.44 -9.58
N ALA A 216 -19.66 16.69 -9.70
CA ALA A 216 -21.00 17.15 -9.35
C ALA A 216 -21.30 17.06 -7.84
N PHE A 217 -20.59 16.20 -7.10
CA PHE A 217 -20.86 15.95 -5.68
C PHE A 217 -20.65 17.21 -4.84
N LYS A 218 -21.69 17.59 -4.09
CA LYS A 218 -21.70 18.79 -3.24
C LYS A 218 -21.18 18.54 -1.83
N GLY A 219 -21.10 17.27 -1.42
CA GLY A 219 -20.49 16.88 -0.15
C GLY A 219 -18.97 17.02 -0.17
N HIS A 220 -18.32 16.64 0.93
CA HIS A 220 -16.88 16.77 1.07
C HIS A 220 -16.13 15.58 0.46
N THR A 221 -15.04 15.83 -0.26
CA THR A 221 -14.25 14.78 -0.92
C THR A 221 -12.76 14.94 -0.68
N PHE A 222 -12.08 13.81 -0.51
CA PHE A 222 -10.61 13.77 -0.47
C PHE A 222 -10.09 12.37 -0.81
N HIS A 223 -8.82 12.29 -1.20
CA HIS A 223 -8.13 11.03 -1.42
C HIS A 223 -7.38 10.62 -0.14
N THR A 224 -7.34 9.33 0.15
CA THR A 224 -6.65 8.78 1.34
C THR A 224 -5.18 9.19 1.48
N SER A 225 -4.50 9.46 0.36
CA SER A 225 -3.10 9.94 0.34
C SER A 225 -2.95 11.44 0.66
N ARG A 226 -4.05 12.16 0.89
CA ARG A 226 -4.16 13.58 1.26
C ARG A 226 -5.28 13.72 2.29
N TRP A 227 -5.14 13.03 3.42
CA TRP A 227 -6.21 12.91 4.40
C TRP A 227 -6.55 14.26 5.04
N ASP A 228 -7.82 14.65 5.04
CA ASP A 228 -8.31 15.91 5.63
C ASP A 228 -8.74 15.71 7.09
N TYR A 229 -7.81 15.97 8.02
CA TYR A 229 -8.08 15.96 9.45
C TYR A 229 -8.85 17.20 9.93
N ALA A 230 -8.85 18.30 9.17
CA ALA A 230 -9.66 19.46 9.52
C ALA A 230 -11.15 19.12 9.40
N TYR A 231 -11.53 18.35 8.38
CA TYR A 231 -12.87 17.82 8.20
C TYR A 231 -13.18 16.64 9.14
N THR A 232 -12.32 15.61 9.17
CA THR A 232 -12.62 14.34 9.86
C THR A 232 -12.44 14.40 11.39
N GLY A 233 -11.62 15.32 11.90
CA GLY A 233 -11.16 15.29 13.28
C GLY A 233 -10.18 14.14 13.53
N GLY A 234 -9.65 14.03 14.75
CA GLY A 234 -8.72 12.97 15.10
C GLY A 234 -7.33 13.05 14.46
N SER A 235 -6.73 11.87 14.22
CA SER A 235 -5.36 11.72 13.71
C SER A 235 -5.16 10.39 12.96
N SER A 236 -3.91 10.07 12.59
CA SER A 236 -3.53 8.78 12.00
C SER A 236 -3.76 7.59 12.94
N GLU A 237 -3.98 7.84 14.22
CA GLU A 237 -4.36 6.84 15.22
C GLU A 237 -5.90 6.63 15.30
N GLY A 238 -6.68 7.36 14.50
CA GLY A 238 -8.14 7.31 14.50
C GLY A 238 -8.78 8.43 15.32
N ASN A 239 -9.84 8.10 16.06
CA ASN A 239 -10.68 9.04 16.81
C ASN A 239 -11.24 10.16 15.91
N LEU A 240 -11.92 9.81 14.82
CA LEU A 240 -12.40 10.78 13.81
C LEU A 240 -13.71 11.45 14.27
N GLU A 241 -13.67 12.20 15.38
CA GLU A 241 -14.88 12.58 16.14
C GLU A 241 -15.91 13.40 15.34
N LYS A 242 -15.45 14.14 14.33
CA LYS A 242 -16.31 15.00 13.49
C LYS A 242 -17.13 14.21 12.46
N LEU A 243 -16.95 12.88 12.39
CA LEU A 243 -17.74 12.00 11.53
C LEU A 243 -18.98 11.42 12.22
N SER A 244 -19.16 11.66 13.52
CA SER A 244 -20.22 11.03 14.34
C SER A 244 -21.66 11.29 13.89
N ASP A 245 -21.90 12.37 13.14
CA ASP A 245 -23.19 12.71 12.54
C ASP A 245 -23.25 12.48 11.02
N LYS A 246 -22.16 11.98 10.40
CA LYS A 246 -21.96 11.94 8.95
C LYS A 246 -22.21 10.57 8.30
N GLN A 247 -22.83 10.61 7.13
CA GLN A 247 -22.88 9.52 6.15
C GLN A 247 -21.60 9.55 5.31
N VAL A 248 -20.73 8.57 5.49
CA VAL A 248 -19.41 8.50 4.85
C VAL A 248 -19.39 7.37 3.84
N GLY A 249 -18.91 7.65 2.63
CA GLY A 249 -18.63 6.65 1.61
C GLY A 249 -17.14 6.50 1.41
N ILE A 250 -16.66 5.26 1.19
CA ILE A 250 -15.28 5.00 0.77
C ILE A 250 -15.29 4.11 -0.48
N ILE A 251 -14.63 4.57 -1.54
CA ILE A 251 -14.50 3.82 -2.80
C ILE A 251 -13.15 3.13 -2.83
N GLY A 252 -13.17 1.81 -2.94
CA GLY A 252 -11.99 0.96 -3.01
C GLY A 252 -11.80 0.12 -1.75
N THR A 253 -11.26 -1.08 -1.93
CA THR A 253 -11.06 -2.09 -0.88
C THR A 253 -9.64 -2.64 -0.87
N GLY A 254 -8.67 -1.88 -1.41
CA GLY A 254 -7.24 -2.23 -1.36
C GLY A 254 -6.64 -2.04 0.04
N ALA A 255 -5.32 -2.25 0.16
CA ALA A 255 -4.59 -2.20 1.44
C ALA A 255 -4.87 -0.94 2.27
N THR A 256 -4.96 0.23 1.61
CA THR A 256 -5.33 1.49 2.28
C THR A 256 -6.70 1.39 2.94
N ALA A 257 -7.75 1.03 2.19
CA ALA A 257 -9.09 0.90 2.74
C ALA A 257 -9.16 -0.15 3.85
N VAL A 258 -8.42 -1.25 3.71
CA VAL A 258 -8.33 -2.30 4.74
C VAL A 258 -7.86 -1.74 6.08
N GLN A 259 -6.95 -0.76 6.08
CA GLN A 259 -6.47 -0.08 7.29
C GLN A 259 -7.40 1.05 7.75
N CYS A 260 -8.03 1.81 6.85
CA CYS A 260 -8.88 2.95 7.21
C CYS A 260 -10.29 2.55 7.70
N VAL A 261 -10.87 1.50 7.10
CA VAL A 261 -12.29 1.13 7.32
C VAL A 261 -12.62 0.85 8.79
N PRO A 262 -11.79 0.17 9.59
CA PRO A 262 -12.04 0.01 11.03
C PRO A 262 -12.23 1.34 11.77
N HIS A 263 -11.39 2.33 11.49
CA HIS A 263 -11.48 3.65 12.10
C HIS A 263 -12.71 4.44 11.61
N LEU A 264 -13.03 4.35 10.32
CA LEU A 264 -14.23 4.97 9.75
C LEU A 264 -15.51 4.35 10.32
N GLY A 265 -15.58 3.02 10.38
CA GLY A 265 -16.73 2.29 10.92
C GLY A 265 -16.91 2.54 12.42
N ALA A 266 -15.83 2.80 13.13
CA ALA A 266 -15.85 3.21 14.53
C ALA A 266 -16.46 4.60 14.76
N ALA A 267 -16.26 5.53 13.82
CA ALA A 267 -16.54 6.95 14.03
C ALA A 267 -17.78 7.47 13.29
N ALA A 268 -18.09 6.97 12.09
CA ALA A 268 -19.14 7.52 11.25
C ALA A 268 -20.56 7.16 11.73
N LYS A 269 -21.54 8.06 11.52
CA LYS A 269 -22.97 7.73 11.72
C LYS A 269 -23.39 6.56 10.84
N GLN A 270 -22.94 6.56 9.59
CA GLN A 270 -23.10 5.47 8.64
C GLN A 270 -21.87 5.42 7.73
N LEU A 271 -21.34 4.22 7.49
CA LEU A 271 -20.26 3.97 6.54
C LEU A 271 -20.77 3.08 5.40
N TYR A 272 -20.56 3.54 4.16
CA TYR A 272 -20.76 2.74 2.96
C TYR A 272 -19.39 2.40 2.34
N VAL A 273 -19.10 1.12 2.21
CA VAL A 273 -17.85 0.63 1.60
C VAL A 273 -18.16 0.13 0.18
N PHE A 274 -17.79 0.91 -0.84
CA PHE A 274 -18.04 0.57 -2.24
C PHE A 274 -16.95 -0.36 -2.77
N GLN A 275 -17.31 -1.62 -2.97
CA GLN A 275 -16.40 -2.67 -3.36
C GLN A 275 -16.61 -3.08 -4.83
N ARG A 276 -15.54 -3.00 -5.62
CA ARG A 276 -15.48 -3.66 -6.93
C ARG A 276 -14.92 -5.07 -6.86
N THR A 277 -13.89 -5.28 -6.05
CA THR A 277 -13.26 -6.60 -5.94
C THR A 277 -12.65 -6.74 -4.55
N PRO A 278 -13.05 -7.74 -3.75
CA PRO A 278 -12.53 -7.92 -2.40
C PRO A 278 -11.01 -8.14 -2.38
N SER A 279 -10.37 -7.72 -1.29
CA SER A 279 -8.96 -8.03 -1.02
C SER A 279 -8.83 -9.37 -0.29
N SER A 280 -7.67 -10.01 -0.39
CA SER A 280 -7.34 -11.14 0.47
C SER A 280 -6.92 -10.63 1.84
N ILE A 281 -7.71 -10.93 2.87
CA ILE A 281 -7.53 -10.43 4.23
C ILE A 281 -7.08 -11.56 5.14
N ASP A 282 -5.79 -11.59 5.43
CA ASP A 282 -5.19 -12.57 6.32
C ASP A 282 -4.88 -11.95 7.70
N VAL A 283 -4.40 -12.77 8.63
CA VAL A 283 -4.04 -12.36 10.00
C VAL A 283 -2.85 -11.41 9.97
N ARG A 284 -2.92 -10.30 10.71
CA ARG A 284 -1.76 -9.41 10.90
C ARG A 284 -0.89 -9.87 12.06
N ASP A 285 -1.48 -10.24 13.20
CA ASP A 285 -0.75 -10.64 14.42
C ASP A 285 0.30 -9.60 14.84
N ASP A 286 -0.11 -8.32 14.82
CA ASP A 286 0.77 -7.23 15.24
C ASP A 286 1.00 -7.25 16.75
N ARG A 287 2.25 -7.03 17.16
CA ARG A 287 2.68 -7.13 18.56
C ARG A 287 3.76 -6.10 18.89
N PRO A 288 3.84 -5.65 20.15
CA PRO A 288 4.99 -4.87 20.62
C PRO A 288 6.30 -5.61 20.39
N THR A 289 7.36 -4.86 20.15
CA THR A 289 8.72 -5.40 20.07
C THR A 289 9.12 -5.94 21.44
N ASP A 290 9.61 -7.17 21.46
CA ASP A 290 10.12 -7.79 22.68
C ASP A 290 11.49 -7.16 23.06
N PRO A 291 11.61 -6.49 24.22
CA PRO A 291 12.84 -5.86 24.65
C PRO A 291 13.97 -6.86 24.92
N GLU A 292 13.65 -8.08 25.37
CA GLU A 292 14.68 -9.10 25.63
C GLU A 292 15.28 -9.57 24.31
N TRP A 293 14.44 -9.88 23.32
CA TRP A 293 14.87 -10.17 21.95
C TRP A 293 15.71 -9.02 21.37
N ALA A 294 15.21 -7.78 21.43
CA ALA A 294 15.91 -6.61 20.88
C ALA A 294 17.31 -6.43 21.49
N SER A 295 17.44 -6.63 22.81
CA SER A 295 18.73 -6.54 23.52
C SER A 295 19.71 -7.67 23.18
N SER A 296 19.21 -8.80 22.68
CA SER A 296 20.04 -9.97 22.33
C SER A 296 20.74 -9.83 20.98
N LEU A 297 20.23 -8.95 20.11
CA LEU A 297 20.68 -8.77 18.73
C LEU A 297 22.17 -8.40 18.64
N LYS A 298 22.83 -8.90 17.60
CA LYS A 298 24.27 -8.67 17.34
C LYS A 298 24.45 -7.80 16.10
N PRO A 299 25.59 -7.08 15.96
CA PRO A 299 25.87 -6.29 14.77
C PRO A 299 25.70 -7.12 13.48
N GLY A 300 25.00 -6.56 12.49
CA GLY A 300 24.61 -7.21 11.24
C GLY A 300 23.24 -7.90 11.26
N TRP A 301 22.53 -7.89 12.40
CA TRP A 301 21.24 -8.57 12.55
C TRP A 301 20.21 -8.12 11.52
N GLN A 302 20.17 -6.83 11.18
CA GLN A 302 19.14 -6.30 10.30
C GLN A 302 19.35 -6.84 8.89
N LYS A 303 20.60 -6.80 8.42
CA LYS A 303 20.98 -7.31 7.10
C LYS A 303 20.75 -8.82 6.99
N GLU A 304 21.03 -9.58 8.05
CA GLU A 304 20.75 -11.01 8.10
C GLU A 304 19.25 -11.28 7.99
N ARG A 305 18.44 -10.57 8.76
CA ARG A 305 16.97 -10.72 8.77
C ARG A 305 16.35 -10.34 7.42
N ILE A 306 16.80 -9.25 6.80
CA ILE A 306 16.40 -8.87 5.44
C ILE A 306 16.75 -9.99 4.45
N ARG A 307 17.99 -10.50 4.47
CA ARG A 307 18.41 -11.59 3.58
C ARG A 307 17.59 -12.85 3.79
N ASN A 308 17.28 -13.20 5.03
CA ASN A 308 16.44 -14.35 5.37
C ASN A 308 15.03 -14.22 4.76
N PHE A 309 14.39 -13.06 4.97
CA PHE A 309 13.07 -12.77 4.40
C PHE A 309 13.08 -12.77 2.87
N THR A 310 14.06 -12.11 2.25
CA THR A 310 14.19 -12.07 0.78
C THR A 310 14.46 -13.47 0.21
N ALA A 311 15.29 -14.28 0.86
CA ALA A 311 15.56 -15.65 0.43
C ALA A 311 14.27 -16.48 0.43
N LEU A 312 13.51 -16.45 1.52
CA LEU A 312 12.22 -17.12 1.63
C LEU A 312 11.25 -16.64 0.54
N THR A 313 10.99 -15.34 0.46
CA THR A 313 10.02 -14.79 -0.51
C THR A 313 10.43 -14.96 -1.98
N SER A 314 11.71 -15.22 -2.25
CA SER A 314 12.23 -15.58 -3.58
C SER A 314 12.22 -17.09 -3.86
N GLY A 315 11.70 -17.91 -2.94
CA GLY A 315 11.60 -19.36 -3.08
C GLY A 315 12.88 -20.14 -2.73
N ALA A 316 13.86 -19.49 -2.11
CA ALA A 316 15.05 -20.17 -1.60
C ALA A 316 14.77 -20.85 -0.26
N MET A 317 15.56 -21.89 0.04
CA MET A 317 15.46 -22.59 1.33
C MET A 317 16.28 -21.87 2.39
N VAL A 318 15.68 -21.64 3.55
CA VAL A 318 16.39 -21.22 4.77
C VAL A 318 16.16 -22.26 5.87
N THR A 319 17.07 -22.31 6.84
CA THR A 319 17.00 -23.25 7.98
C THR A 319 15.99 -22.81 9.03
N GLU A 320 15.83 -21.50 9.20
CA GLU A 320 14.94 -20.85 10.17
C GLU A 320 14.25 -19.68 9.49
N ASP A 321 12.95 -19.54 9.72
CA ASP A 321 12.18 -18.38 9.30
C ASP A 321 12.20 -17.34 10.42
N LEU A 322 12.97 -16.28 10.22
CA LEU A 322 13.18 -15.28 11.26
C LEU A 322 11.96 -14.37 11.44
N VAL A 323 11.16 -14.14 10.38
CA VAL A 323 10.03 -13.18 10.37
C VAL A 323 8.73 -13.83 10.81
N HIS A 324 8.50 -15.06 10.35
CA HIS A 324 7.41 -15.94 10.77
C HIS A 324 6.04 -15.25 10.75
N ASP A 325 5.59 -14.84 9.56
CA ASP A 325 4.32 -14.15 9.33
C ASP A 325 3.60 -14.64 8.06
N GLY A 326 2.49 -13.98 7.70
CA GLY A 326 1.68 -14.37 6.55
C GLY A 326 2.41 -14.28 5.20
N TRP A 327 3.47 -13.47 5.07
CA TRP A 327 4.29 -13.44 3.86
C TRP A 327 5.14 -14.69 3.72
N THR A 328 5.76 -15.13 4.81
CA THR A 328 6.63 -16.31 4.80
C THR A 328 5.85 -17.62 4.86
N GLU A 329 4.64 -17.62 5.44
CA GLU A 329 3.76 -18.80 5.52
C GLU A 329 3.42 -19.36 4.14
N ILE A 330 3.16 -18.50 3.15
CA ILE A 330 2.84 -18.92 1.78
C ILE A 330 3.96 -19.80 1.20
N VAL A 331 5.21 -19.37 1.37
CA VAL A 331 6.38 -20.12 0.91
C VAL A 331 6.65 -21.34 1.81
N GLY A 332 6.47 -21.19 3.12
CA GLY A 332 6.61 -22.28 4.08
C GLY A 332 5.67 -23.45 3.79
N ASN A 333 4.42 -23.17 3.41
CA ASN A 333 3.42 -24.18 3.05
C ASN A 333 3.82 -24.94 1.79
N LEU A 334 4.32 -24.25 0.76
CA LEU A 334 4.91 -24.88 -0.42
C LEU A 334 6.06 -25.83 -0.05
N MET A 335 6.98 -25.36 0.80
CA MET A 335 8.14 -26.14 1.24
C MET A 335 7.73 -27.40 2.01
N LYS A 336 6.71 -27.31 2.87
CA LYS A 336 6.11 -28.46 3.56
C LYS A 336 5.49 -29.44 2.57
N MET A 337 4.76 -28.95 1.56
CA MET A 337 4.18 -29.78 0.50
C MET A 337 5.25 -30.52 -0.31
N MET A 338 6.38 -29.88 -0.63
CA MET A 338 7.49 -30.53 -1.33
C MET A 338 8.18 -31.62 -0.51
N LYS A 339 8.23 -31.48 0.82
CA LYS A 339 8.86 -32.44 1.75
C LYS A 339 7.93 -33.55 2.22
N SER A 340 6.62 -33.41 2.06
CA SER A 340 5.64 -34.42 2.48
C SER A 340 5.83 -35.74 1.72
N ARG A 341 6.15 -36.81 2.45
CA ARG A 341 6.30 -38.18 1.90
C ARG A 341 4.96 -38.91 1.73
N ASN A 342 3.85 -38.33 2.19
CA ASN A 342 2.53 -38.98 2.32
C ASN A 342 1.52 -38.65 1.20
N ALA A 343 1.93 -38.05 0.09
CA ALA A 343 0.97 -37.54 -0.90
C ALA A 343 1.08 -38.29 -2.24
N GLY A 344 0.32 -39.39 -2.41
CA GLY A 344 0.27 -40.27 -3.59
C GLY A 344 0.28 -39.54 -4.94
N ALA A 345 -0.90 -39.13 -5.45
CA ALA A 345 -1.05 -38.42 -6.73
C ALA A 345 -0.27 -37.09 -6.79
N LEU A 346 -0.18 -36.35 -5.68
CA LEU A 346 0.57 -35.09 -5.53
C LEU A 346 2.09 -35.25 -5.78
N ARG A 347 2.67 -36.44 -5.52
CA ARG A 347 4.08 -36.72 -5.81
C ARG A 347 4.37 -36.64 -7.32
N LYS A 348 3.43 -37.06 -8.16
CA LYS A 348 3.55 -37.09 -9.63
C LYS A 348 3.17 -35.77 -10.30
N ALA A 349 2.58 -34.83 -9.56
CA ALA A 349 2.22 -33.51 -10.08
C ALA A 349 3.47 -32.68 -10.43
N SER A 350 3.34 -31.85 -11.47
CA SER A 350 4.39 -30.88 -11.82
C SER A 350 4.60 -29.88 -10.68
N LEU A 351 5.76 -29.21 -10.70
CA LEU A 351 6.04 -28.17 -9.72
C LEU A 351 4.99 -27.04 -9.79
N GLU A 352 4.60 -26.62 -11.00
CA GLU A 352 3.54 -25.63 -11.25
C GLU A 352 2.20 -26.03 -10.63
N SER A 353 1.78 -27.28 -10.78
CA SER A 353 0.53 -27.76 -10.17
C SER A 353 0.60 -27.76 -8.64
N LYS A 354 1.77 -28.04 -8.05
CA LYS A 354 1.96 -27.95 -6.60
C LYS A 354 1.86 -26.52 -6.09
N PHE A 355 2.46 -25.57 -6.81
CA PHE A 355 2.32 -24.13 -6.51
C PHE A 355 0.86 -23.68 -6.57
N GLU A 356 0.12 -24.08 -7.60
CA GLU A 356 -1.28 -23.72 -7.74
C GLU A 356 -2.15 -24.34 -6.62
N ILE A 357 -1.90 -25.59 -6.24
CA ILE A 357 -2.62 -26.23 -5.12
C ILE A 357 -2.32 -25.50 -3.80
N ALA A 358 -1.06 -25.13 -3.55
CA ALA A 358 -0.69 -24.37 -2.36
C ALA A 358 -1.39 -23.00 -2.32
N ASP A 359 -1.48 -22.31 -3.46
CA ASP A 359 -2.24 -21.06 -3.60
C ASP A 359 -3.74 -21.28 -3.31
N PHE A 360 -4.36 -22.32 -3.85
CA PHE A 360 -5.76 -22.65 -3.57
C PHE A 360 -6.03 -22.96 -2.11
N GLN A 361 -5.14 -23.72 -1.45
CA GLN A 361 -5.24 -24.00 -0.02
C GLN A 361 -5.18 -22.71 0.80
N LYS A 362 -4.22 -21.83 0.52
CA LYS A 362 -4.11 -20.54 1.22
C LYS A 362 -5.33 -19.66 0.98
N MET A 363 -5.81 -19.57 -0.26
CA MET A 363 -6.99 -18.77 -0.58
C MET A 363 -8.27 -19.34 0.02
N ASN A 364 -8.40 -20.67 0.15
CA ASN A 364 -9.50 -21.30 0.88
C ASN A 364 -9.43 -20.98 2.37
N GLN A 365 -8.25 -21.02 3.00
CA GLN A 365 -8.07 -20.59 4.40
C GLN A 365 -8.52 -19.13 4.60
N ILE A 366 -8.18 -18.24 3.68
CA ILE A 366 -8.61 -16.83 3.72
C ILE A 366 -10.13 -16.72 3.59
N ARG A 367 -10.75 -17.44 2.64
CA ARG A 367 -12.22 -17.46 2.48
C ARG A 367 -12.93 -18.03 3.70
N SER A 368 -12.37 -19.08 4.31
CA SER A 368 -12.89 -19.63 5.57
C SER A 368 -12.78 -18.60 6.69
N ARG A 369 -11.68 -17.86 6.83
CA ARG A 369 -11.58 -16.77 7.82
C ARG A 369 -12.71 -15.75 7.64
N VAL A 370 -13.00 -15.31 6.41
CA VAL A 370 -14.12 -14.40 6.13
C VAL A 370 -15.43 -14.97 6.64
N GLU A 371 -15.74 -16.22 6.32
CA GLU A 371 -16.97 -16.91 6.73
C GLU A 371 -17.08 -17.13 8.25
N HIS A 372 -15.97 -17.28 8.95
CA HIS A 372 -15.97 -17.43 10.41
C HIS A 372 -16.13 -16.09 11.15
N VAL A 373 -15.61 -15.00 10.58
CA VAL A 373 -15.58 -13.68 11.23
C VAL A 373 -16.83 -12.85 10.92
N VAL A 374 -17.30 -12.86 9.67
CA VAL A 374 -18.41 -12.01 9.22
C VAL A 374 -19.74 -12.71 9.44
N GLN A 375 -20.61 -12.11 10.25
CA GLN A 375 -21.85 -12.74 10.75
C GLN A 375 -22.95 -12.80 9.69
N ASP A 376 -23.09 -11.77 8.86
CA ASP A 376 -24.06 -11.76 7.76
C ASP A 376 -23.53 -12.61 6.58
N PRO A 377 -24.20 -13.72 6.22
CA PRO A 377 -23.72 -14.61 5.16
C PRO A 377 -23.59 -13.91 3.80
N LYS A 378 -24.47 -12.95 3.50
CA LYS A 378 -24.43 -12.22 2.22
C LYS A 378 -23.19 -11.34 2.14
N THR A 379 -22.90 -10.58 3.20
CA THR A 379 -21.70 -9.77 3.31
C THR A 379 -20.43 -10.63 3.33
N ALA A 380 -20.44 -11.76 4.04
CA ALA A 380 -19.34 -12.72 4.04
C ALA A 380 -19.04 -13.24 2.63
N ASP A 381 -20.05 -13.64 1.87
CA ASP A 381 -19.86 -14.12 0.50
C ASP A 381 -19.31 -13.04 -0.44
N ALA A 382 -19.75 -11.79 -0.29
CA ALA A 382 -19.22 -10.66 -1.05
C ALA A 382 -17.76 -10.30 -0.69
N LEU A 383 -17.32 -10.59 0.54
CA LEU A 383 -15.93 -10.36 0.98
C LEU A 383 -14.97 -11.48 0.59
N LYS A 384 -15.44 -12.63 0.11
CA LYS A 384 -14.58 -13.76 -0.28
C LYS A 384 -13.80 -13.43 -1.57
N PRO A 385 -12.45 -13.41 -1.55
CA PRO A 385 -11.65 -13.21 -2.74
C PRO A 385 -11.56 -14.49 -3.60
N TRP A 386 -11.80 -14.32 -4.90
CA TRP A 386 -11.77 -15.39 -5.91
C TRP A 386 -10.78 -15.06 -7.03
N TYR A 387 -9.50 -15.12 -6.70
CA TYR A 387 -8.34 -14.96 -7.60
C TYR A 387 -7.11 -15.58 -6.95
N ARG A 388 -6.00 -15.73 -7.68
CA ARG A 388 -4.74 -16.24 -7.10
C ARG A 388 -4.11 -15.20 -6.18
N GLN A 389 -3.51 -15.60 -5.07
CA GLN A 389 -3.12 -14.72 -3.96
C GLN A 389 -2.30 -13.49 -4.41
N PHE A 390 -1.36 -13.68 -5.35
CA PHE A 390 -0.49 -12.60 -5.86
C PHE A 390 -1.02 -11.87 -7.10
N CYS A 391 -2.25 -12.12 -7.55
CA CYS A 391 -2.92 -11.25 -8.54
C CYS A 391 -3.19 -9.85 -7.98
N LYS A 392 -3.16 -9.70 -6.66
CA LYS A 392 -3.16 -8.43 -5.93
C LYS A 392 -2.13 -8.51 -4.82
N ARG A 393 -1.77 -7.36 -4.25
CA ARG A 393 -0.97 -7.33 -3.02
C ARG A 393 -1.80 -7.95 -1.88
N PRO A 394 -1.32 -9.01 -1.20
CA PRO A 394 -1.97 -9.55 -0.01
C PRO A 394 -2.19 -8.48 1.06
N CYS A 395 -3.32 -8.54 1.75
CA CYS A 395 -3.62 -7.64 2.86
C CYS A 395 -3.69 -8.41 4.18
N PHE A 396 -3.26 -7.77 5.26
CA PHE A 396 -3.20 -8.36 6.59
C PHE A 396 -3.84 -7.40 7.59
N HIS A 397 -4.94 -7.81 8.21
CA HIS A 397 -5.67 -6.99 9.17
C HIS A 397 -6.52 -7.84 10.11
N ASP A 398 -6.51 -7.47 11.38
CA ASP A 398 -7.24 -8.22 12.42
C ASP A 398 -8.65 -7.67 12.66
N GLU A 399 -8.90 -6.39 12.37
CA GLU A 399 -10.21 -5.75 12.65
C GLU A 399 -11.08 -5.44 11.40
N TYR A 400 -10.55 -5.58 10.17
CA TYR A 400 -11.25 -5.15 8.95
C TYR A 400 -12.53 -5.96 8.71
N LEU A 401 -12.45 -7.29 8.85
CA LEU A 401 -13.62 -8.16 8.67
C LEU A 401 -14.66 -7.94 9.77
N ASP A 402 -14.23 -7.77 11.02
CA ASP A 402 -15.11 -7.47 12.16
C ASP A 402 -15.86 -6.14 11.99
N THR A 403 -15.30 -5.20 11.23
CA THR A 403 -15.94 -3.90 10.98
C THR A 403 -17.29 -4.05 10.29
N PHE A 404 -17.47 -5.09 9.46
CA PHE A 404 -18.74 -5.35 8.76
C PHE A 404 -19.82 -5.98 9.64
N ASN A 405 -19.49 -6.34 10.89
CA ASN A 405 -20.48 -6.77 11.88
C ASN A 405 -21.13 -5.59 12.62
N ARG A 406 -20.68 -4.36 12.37
CA ARG A 406 -21.22 -3.16 13.00
C ARG A 406 -22.52 -2.74 12.31
N PRO A 407 -23.55 -2.31 13.06
CA PRO A 407 -24.86 -1.98 12.48
C PRO A 407 -24.84 -0.73 11.57
N ASN A 408 -23.81 0.11 11.70
CA ASN A 408 -23.63 1.34 10.92
C ASN A 408 -22.71 1.16 9.71
N VAL A 409 -22.32 -0.07 9.35
CA VAL A 409 -21.41 -0.34 8.23
C VAL A 409 -22.13 -1.20 7.20
N GLU A 410 -22.21 -0.70 5.96
CA GLU A 410 -22.80 -1.42 4.84
C GLU A 410 -21.73 -1.66 3.76
N LEU A 411 -21.51 -2.92 3.41
CA LEU A 411 -20.74 -3.29 2.22
C LEU A 411 -21.62 -3.16 0.97
N VAL A 412 -21.22 -2.29 0.05
CA VAL A 412 -21.87 -2.14 -1.26
C VAL A 412 -21.03 -2.87 -2.30
N ASP A 413 -21.31 -4.16 -2.48
CA ASP A 413 -20.71 -4.96 -3.55
C ASP A 413 -21.29 -4.59 -4.91
N THR A 414 -20.43 -4.32 -5.88
CA THR A 414 -20.80 -3.87 -7.23
C THR A 414 -20.68 -4.95 -8.29
N ASP A 415 -20.59 -6.21 -7.87
CA ASP A 415 -20.48 -7.40 -8.75
C ASP A 415 -19.39 -7.25 -9.83
N GLY A 416 -18.22 -6.72 -9.45
CA GLY A 416 -17.10 -6.51 -10.36
C GLY A 416 -17.17 -5.26 -11.25
N LYS A 417 -18.32 -4.56 -11.31
CA LYS A 417 -18.55 -3.45 -12.24
C LYS A 417 -17.97 -2.12 -11.76
N GLY A 418 -17.92 -1.91 -10.44
CA GLY A 418 -17.65 -0.61 -9.83
C GLY A 418 -18.91 0.24 -9.71
N VAL A 419 -18.76 1.43 -9.14
CA VAL A 419 -19.87 2.39 -9.00
C VAL A 419 -20.26 2.96 -10.37
N GLU A 420 -21.53 3.30 -10.55
CA GLU A 420 -22.08 3.71 -11.85
C GLU A 420 -21.79 5.18 -12.16
N ARG A 421 -22.09 6.05 -11.18
CA ARG A 421 -21.89 7.50 -11.26
C ARG A 421 -21.90 8.11 -9.86
N ILE A 422 -21.42 9.34 -9.79
CA ILE A 422 -21.57 10.23 -8.65
C ILE A 422 -22.63 11.30 -9.02
N THR A 423 -23.49 11.63 -8.07
CA THR A 423 -24.52 12.65 -8.19
C THR A 423 -24.18 13.84 -7.29
N GLU A 424 -25.03 14.85 -7.27
CA GLU A 424 -24.86 15.98 -6.34
C GLU A 424 -24.94 15.54 -4.87
N GLU A 425 -25.70 14.49 -4.57
CA GLU A 425 -26.05 14.05 -3.21
C GLU A 425 -25.31 12.78 -2.77
N GLY A 426 -24.72 12.02 -3.70
CA GLY A 426 -24.14 10.73 -3.33
C GLY A 426 -23.51 9.91 -4.45
N VAL A 427 -23.50 8.59 -4.23
CA VAL A 427 -22.94 7.59 -5.16
C VAL A 427 -24.06 6.66 -5.61
N VAL A 428 -24.13 6.36 -6.89
CA VAL A 428 -25.07 5.38 -7.44
C VAL A 428 -24.36 4.06 -7.71
N ALA A 429 -24.88 2.98 -7.13
CA ALA A 429 -24.39 1.63 -7.33
C ALA A 429 -25.56 0.64 -7.32
N ASN A 430 -25.57 -0.30 -8.27
CA ASN A 430 -26.64 -1.29 -8.43
C ASN A 430 -28.03 -0.65 -8.61
N GLY A 431 -28.10 0.48 -9.32
CA GLY A 431 -29.32 1.26 -9.54
C GLY A 431 -29.88 1.96 -8.28
N LYS A 432 -29.18 1.89 -7.14
CA LYS A 432 -29.55 2.57 -5.89
C LYS A 432 -28.59 3.74 -5.65
N GLU A 433 -29.15 4.87 -5.24
CA GLU A 433 -28.39 6.02 -4.76
C GLU A 433 -28.14 5.91 -3.26
N TYR A 434 -26.91 6.22 -2.85
CA TYR A 434 -26.45 6.26 -1.48
C TYR A 434 -26.07 7.70 -1.20
N GLU A 435 -26.89 8.42 -0.45
CA GLU A 435 -26.64 9.81 -0.04
C GLU A 435 -25.45 9.87 0.93
N LEU A 436 -24.54 10.81 0.74
CA LEU A 436 -23.31 10.94 1.51
C LEU A 436 -23.04 12.41 1.87
N ASP A 437 -22.55 12.63 3.09
CA ASP A 437 -21.94 13.91 3.48
C ASP A 437 -20.47 13.99 3.04
N CYS A 438 -19.80 12.84 2.98
CA CYS A 438 -18.39 12.73 2.66
C CYS A 438 -18.09 11.50 1.78
N LEU A 439 -17.27 11.68 0.75
CA LEU A 439 -16.80 10.62 -0.12
C LEU A 439 -15.26 10.56 -0.13
N ILE A 440 -14.72 9.42 0.29
CA ILE A 440 -13.29 9.16 0.42
C ILE A 440 -12.82 8.25 -0.71
N PHE A 441 -11.79 8.67 -1.42
CA PHE A 441 -11.16 7.86 -2.47
C PHE A 441 -9.99 7.04 -1.92
N ALA A 442 -10.17 5.72 -1.88
CA ALA A 442 -9.13 4.72 -1.57
C ALA A 442 -8.77 3.91 -2.83
N THR A 443 -8.64 4.62 -3.95
CA THR A 443 -8.55 4.09 -5.32
C THR A 443 -7.11 3.83 -5.79
N GLY A 444 -6.13 4.08 -4.91
CA GLY A 444 -4.73 3.73 -5.12
C GLY A 444 -3.96 4.80 -5.88
N PHE A 445 -2.97 4.35 -6.66
CA PHE A 445 -2.01 5.21 -7.35
C PHE A 445 -1.82 4.74 -8.79
N GLU A 446 -1.36 5.64 -9.65
CA GLU A 446 -0.91 5.27 -10.98
C GLU A 446 0.32 4.35 -10.88
N VAL A 447 0.36 3.32 -11.74
CA VAL A 447 1.46 2.35 -11.81
C VAL A 447 1.77 2.10 -13.28
N GLY A 448 3.00 2.38 -13.69
CA GLY A 448 3.47 2.14 -15.06
C GLY A 448 2.89 3.09 -16.11
N THR A 449 2.48 4.31 -15.71
CA THR A 449 2.17 5.41 -16.63
C THR A 449 3.47 6.09 -17.08
N ASP A 450 3.49 6.60 -18.31
CA ASP A 450 4.61 7.41 -18.81
C ASP A 450 4.69 8.74 -18.03
N TYR A 451 5.90 9.21 -17.77
CA TYR A 451 6.18 10.31 -16.83
C TYR A 451 5.89 11.69 -17.38
#